data_AF-A0A1N6V0G0-F1
#
_entry.id   AF-A0A1N6V0G0-F1
#
_cell.length_a   1.000
_cell.length_b   1.000
_cell.length_c   1.000
_cell.angle_alpha   90.00
_cell.angle_beta   90.00
_cell.angle_gamma   90.00
#
_symmetry.space_group_name_H-M   'P 1'
#
loop_
_entity.id
_entity.type
_entity.pdbx_description
1 polymer ?
#
loop_
_entity_poly.entity_id
_entity_poly.type
_entity_poly.pdbx_seq_one_letter_code
_entity_poly.pdbx_strand_id
1 'polypeptide(L)'
;MHGQMPPAMPMLSRGKHRNPSKGACFMEFASYLAGERWSDHPSCTHPLLAGLARLVNDHTSDAARPRLAELIPSVIGLTGDDPRLDARIALCAARAALPVVAHERQLAMAVSILSGEHVLAELEGRRAGYLDERSRQALDQVPDAARWAYTFGRGVRISPKGFRRYAAPNTVQLAVRGIAQACVSDPDPLLRDLLADAIDECWALLRPVSGTGARPGAGSAAEPATVTAAGPAPAAVDPARWADACRLTGLSA
;
A
#
# COMPACT_ATOMS: atom_id res chain seq x y z
N MET A 1 -8.04 38.16 -28.89
CA MET A 1 -8.08 37.29 -27.69
C MET A 1 -8.51 35.91 -28.16
N HIS A 2 -7.55 35.02 -28.46
CA HIS A 2 -7.88 33.64 -28.83
C HIS A 2 -8.31 32.91 -27.55
N GLY A 3 -9.62 32.68 -27.42
CA GLY A 3 -10.16 31.77 -26.41
C GLY A 3 -9.66 30.37 -26.74
N GLN A 4 -8.56 29.98 -26.08
CA GLN A 4 -8.10 28.60 -26.08
C GLN A 4 -9.26 27.78 -25.48
N MET A 5 -9.95 26.98 -26.29
CA MET A 5 -10.87 25.98 -25.74
C MET A 5 -10.06 25.16 -24.72
N PRO A 6 -10.61 24.90 -23.53
CA PRO A 6 -9.96 24.01 -22.58
C PRO A 6 -9.64 22.72 -23.32
N PRO A 7 -8.40 22.21 -23.23
CA PRO A 7 -8.08 20.92 -23.83
C PRO A 7 -9.09 19.89 -23.35
N ALA A 8 -9.63 19.09 -24.29
CA ALA A 8 -10.58 18.04 -23.95
C ALA A 8 -9.98 17.16 -22.85
N MET A 9 -10.74 16.94 -21.78
CA MET A 9 -10.30 16.10 -20.66
C MET A 9 -10.01 14.68 -21.20
N PRO A 10 -8.81 14.13 -20.96
CA PRO A 10 -8.45 12.84 -21.52
C PRO A 10 -9.32 11.73 -20.94
N MET A 11 -9.75 10.81 -21.79
CA MET A 11 -10.49 9.62 -21.37
C MET A 11 -9.54 8.60 -20.74
N LEU A 12 -9.99 7.95 -19.67
CA LEU A 12 -9.20 6.91 -19.02
C LEU A 12 -9.13 5.62 -19.85
N SER A 13 -7.93 5.12 -20.06
CA SER A 13 -7.61 3.89 -20.78
C SER A 13 -6.47 3.14 -20.09
N ARG A 14 -6.36 1.84 -20.42
CA ARG A 14 -5.31 0.97 -19.88
C ARG A 14 -3.94 1.32 -20.45
N GLY A 15 -2.91 1.20 -19.61
CA GLY A 15 -1.52 1.31 -20.01
C GLY A 15 -1.03 2.74 -20.18
N LYS A 16 0.18 2.89 -20.74
CA LYS A 16 0.89 4.16 -20.87
C LYS A 16 0.60 4.85 -22.19
N HIS A 17 0.43 6.16 -22.17
CA HIS A 17 0.11 7.00 -23.32
C HIS A 17 1.18 8.07 -23.54
N ARG A 18 1.39 8.44 -24.82
CA ARG A 18 2.42 9.43 -25.19
C ARG A 18 1.98 10.87 -24.95
N ASN A 19 0.67 11.14 -24.94
CA ASN A 19 0.09 12.48 -24.79
C ASN A 19 -1.42 12.38 -24.49
N PRO A 20 -2.06 13.47 -24.01
CA PRO A 20 -3.48 13.48 -23.63
C PRO A 20 -4.47 13.13 -24.75
N SER A 21 -4.14 13.39 -26.02
CA SER A 21 -5.05 13.11 -27.13
C SER A 21 -5.16 11.62 -27.47
N LYS A 22 -4.33 10.76 -26.86
CA LYS A 22 -4.37 9.30 -26.98
C LYS A 22 -5.07 8.61 -25.81
N GLY A 23 -5.68 9.37 -24.90
CA GLY A 23 -6.18 8.88 -23.62
C GLY A 23 -5.17 9.09 -22.49
N ALA A 24 -5.49 8.61 -21.31
CA ALA A 24 -4.65 8.68 -20.11
C ALA A 24 -4.82 7.44 -19.25
N CYS A 25 -3.77 6.99 -18.58
CA CYS A 25 -3.96 6.25 -17.34
C CYS A 25 -4.31 7.22 -16.20
N PHE A 26 -4.74 6.68 -15.06
CA PHE A 26 -5.02 7.45 -13.85
C PHE A 26 -3.88 8.43 -13.48
N MET A 27 -2.63 7.97 -13.47
CA MET A 27 -1.48 8.78 -13.02
C MET A 27 -1.02 9.80 -14.06
N GLU A 28 -1.20 9.54 -15.35
CA GLU A 28 -0.95 10.52 -16.40
C GLU A 28 -1.90 11.71 -16.26
N PHE A 29 -3.17 11.43 -16.00
CA PHE A 29 -4.16 12.47 -15.76
C PHE A 29 -3.88 13.20 -14.43
N ALA A 30 -3.49 12.49 -13.36
CA ALA A 30 -3.05 13.12 -12.12
C ALA A 30 -1.86 14.08 -12.35
N SER A 31 -0.85 13.66 -13.13
CA SER A 31 0.31 14.49 -13.50
C SER A 31 -0.12 15.76 -14.22
N TYR A 32 -1.08 15.62 -15.14
CA TYR A 32 -1.62 16.74 -15.92
C TYR A 32 -2.36 17.74 -15.03
N LEU A 33 -3.23 17.25 -14.13
CA LEU A 33 -3.96 18.10 -13.20
C LEU A 33 -3.05 18.78 -12.17
N ALA A 34 -1.95 18.12 -11.78
CA ALA A 34 -0.95 18.70 -10.89
C ALA A 34 -0.03 19.73 -11.58
N GLY A 35 -0.19 19.96 -12.89
CA GLY A 35 0.68 20.86 -13.67
C GLY A 35 2.08 20.29 -13.92
N GLU A 36 2.29 18.99 -13.74
CA GLU A 36 3.55 18.32 -14.01
C GLU A 36 3.71 17.97 -15.50
N ARG A 37 4.90 17.49 -15.88
CA ARG A 37 5.11 16.87 -17.19
C ARG A 37 4.29 15.59 -17.27
N TRP A 38 3.65 15.36 -18.43
CA TRP A 38 2.88 14.15 -18.72
C TRP A 38 3.69 12.89 -18.40
N SER A 39 3.28 12.15 -17.37
CA SER A 39 3.97 10.97 -16.88
C SER A 39 3.03 10.06 -16.11
N ASP A 40 3.16 8.74 -16.31
CA ASP A 40 2.53 7.72 -15.47
C ASP A 40 3.28 7.49 -14.13
N HIS A 41 4.41 8.18 -13.94
CA HIS A 41 5.21 8.22 -12.71
C HIS A 41 5.40 9.67 -12.26
N PRO A 42 4.34 10.37 -11.81
CA PRO A 42 4.44 11.75 -11.38
C PRO A 42 5.14 11.90 -10.03
N SER A 43 5.63 13.10 -9.74
CA SER A 43 6.16 13.47 -8.41
C SER A 43 5.08 13.89 -7.43
N CYS A 44 3.87 14.18 -7.90
CA CYS A 44 2.76 14.68 -7.08
C CYS A 44 2.08 13.61 -6.21
N THR A 45 2.53 12.35 -6.28
CA THR A 45 1.95 11.22 -5.52
C THR A 45 3.04 10.24 -5.09
N HIS A 46 2.89 9.63 -3.92
CA HIS A 46 3.77 8.61 -3.37
C HIS A 46 3.98 7.45 -4.37
N PRO A 47 5.23 6.99 -4.63
CA PRO A 47 5.51 6.03 -5.70
C PRO A 47 4.72 4.72 -5.61
N LEU A 48 4.53 4.18 -4.40
CA LEU A 48 3.76 2.94 -4.22
C LEU A 48 2.25 3.16 -4.48
N LEU A 49 1.71 4.31 -4.07
CA LEU A 49 0.31 4.67 -4.33
C LEU A 49 0.07 4.90 -5.82
N ALA A 50 1.00 5.56 -6.50
CA ALA A 50 0.99 5.69 -7.96
C ALA A 50 1.09 4.33 -8.67
N GLY A 51 1.83 3.38 -8.10
CA GLY A 51 1.85 1.98 -8.54
C GLY A 51 0.49 1.29 -8.39
N LEU A 52 -0.13 1.40 -7.22
CA LEU A 52 -1.47 0.87 -6.94
C LEU A 52 -2.51 1.46 -7.92
N ALA A 53 -2.54 2.79 -8.09
CA ALA A 53 -3.49 3.47 -8.97
C ALA A 53 -3.39 3.03 -10.43
N ARG A 54 -2.15 2.83 -10.95
CA ARG A 54 -1.94 2.27 -12.29
C ARG A 54 -2.44 0.84 -12.40
N LEU A 55 -2.15 0.00 -11.41
CA LEU A 55 -2.61 -1.39 -11.41
C LEU A 55 -4.15 -1.46 -11.38
N VAL A 56 -4.79 -0.66 -10.53
CA VAL A 56 -6.25 -0.55 -10.46
C VAL A 56 -6.83 -0.08 -11.80
N ASN A 57 -6.28 0.99 -12.38
CA ASN A 57 -6.69 1.49 -13.71
C ASN A 57 -6.63 0.40 -14.79
N ASP A 58 -5.54 -0.37 -14.80
CA ASP A 58 -5.28 -1.37 -15.83
C ASP A 58 -6.10 -2.65 -15.68
N HIS A 59 -6.60 -2.93 -14.47
CA HIS A 59 -7.43 -4.11 -14.19
C HIS A 59 -8.92 -3.79 -14.01
N THR A 60 -9.30 -2.51 -13.98
CA THR A 60 -10.70 -2.10 -14.03
C THR A 60 -11.24 -2.25 -15.45
N SER A 61 -12.47 -2.75 -15.60
CA SER A 61 -13.12 -2.90 -16.90
C SER A 61 -13.28 -1.56 -17.64
N ASP A 62 -13.39 -1.61 -18.97
CA ASP A 62 -13.59 -0.40 -19.78
C ASP A 62 -14.87 0.36 -19.40
N ALA A 63 -15.93 -0.36 -19.00
CA ALA A 63 -17.21 0.23 -18.61
C ALA A 63 -17.12 0.96 -17.25
N ALA A 64 -16.36 0.41 -16.29
CA ALA A 64 -16.24 1.00 -14.96
C ALA A 64 -15.12 2.05 -14.85
N ARG A 65 -14.09 2.00 -15.72
CA ARG A 65 -12.90 2.87 -15.64
C ARG A 65 -13.20 4.37 -15.53
N PRO A 66 -14.21 4.94 -16.23
CA PRO A 66 -14.56 6.36 -16.06
C PRO A 66 -14.86 6.76 -14.62
N ARG A 67 -15.37 5.85 -13.78
CA ARG A 67 -15.65 6.10 -12.35
C ARG A 67 -14.39 6.33 -11.51
N LEU A 68 -13.23 5.89 -11.98
CA LEU A 68 -11.95 6.18 -11.32
C LEU A 68 -11.55 7.64 -11.45
N ALA A 69 -12.06 8.37 -12.47
CA ALA A 69 -11.70 9.77 -12.69
C ALA A 69 -12.06 10.67 -11.49
N GLU A 70 -13.09 10.30 -10.73
CA GLU A 70 -13.52 10.97 -9.50
C GLU A 70 -12.45 10.98 -8.40
N LEU A 71 -11.57 9.96 -8.37
CA LEU A 71 -10.52 9.81 -7.37
C LEU A 71 -9.22 10.53 -7.75
N ILE A 72 -9.05 10.96 -9.01
CA ILE A 72 -7.78 11.52 -9.49
C ILE A 72 -7.33 12.77 -8.71
N PRO A 73 -8.20 13.75 -8.41
CA PRO A 73 -7.77 14.91 -7.63
C PRO A 73 -7.25 14.55 -6.24
N SER A 74 -7.77 13.48 -5.62
CA SER A 74 -7.44 13.10 -4.24
C SER A 74 -6.04 12.49 -4.05
N VAL A 75 -5.35 12.06 -5.12
CA VAL A 75 -3.96 11.60 -5.02
C VAL A 75 -2.92 12.72 -5.11
N ILE A 76 -3.34 13.92 -5.53
CA ILE A 76 -2.43 15.04 -5.76
C ILE A 76 -2.01 15.63 -4.41
N GLY A 77 -0.69 15.74 -4.20
CA GLY A 77 -0.13 16.23 -2.96
C GLY A 77 0.05 15.16 -1.88
N LEU A 78 -0.35 13.90 -2.14
CA LEU A 78 0.02 12.75 -1.32
C LEU A 78 1.48 12.37 -1.54
N THR A 79 2.38 13.28 -1.20
CA THR A 79 3.82 13.14 -1.33
C THR A 79 4.44 12.92 0.05
N GLY A 80 5.55 12.19 0.10
CA GLY A 80 6.24 11.92 1.36
C GLY A 80 7.18 10.72 1.26
N ASP A 81 8.09 10.62 2.21
CA ASP A 81 9.05 9.51 2.33
C ASP A 81 8.92 8.75 3.66
N ASP A 82 7.84 9.00 4.42
CA ASP A 82 7.56 8.26 5.65
C ASP A 82 7.37 6.77 5.29
N PRO A 83 8.25 5.86 5.77
CA PRO A 83 8.16 4.43 5.47
C PRO A 83 6.87 3.77 5.96
N ARG A 84 6.09 4.44 6.84
CA ARG A 84 4.76 3.96 7.23
C ARG A 84 3.77 4.01 6.07
N LEU A 85 3.93 4.91 5.08
CA LEU A 85 3.08 4.96 3.89
C LEU A 85 3.11 3.61 3.15
N ASP A 86 4.30 3.05 2.92
CA ASP A 86 4.45 1.77 2.23
C ASP A 86 3.71 0.63 2.94
N ALA A 87 3.84 0.58 4.27
CA ALA A 87 3.20 -0.43 5.09
C ALA A 87 1.68 -0.27 5.16
N ARG A 88 1.16 0.97 5.25
CA ARG A 88 -0.28 1.27 5.23
C ARG A 88 -0.92 0.90 3.89
N ILE A 89 -0.29 1.28 2.77
CA ILE A 89 -0.77 0.94 1.42
C ILE A 89 -0.78 -0.59 1.22
N ALA A 90 0.30 -1.27 1.62
CA ALA A 90 0.38 -2.74 1.50
C ALA A 90 -0.66 -3.45 2.39
N LEU A 91 -0.90 -2.98 3.61
CA LEU A 91 -1.93 -3.53 4.49
C LEU A 91 -3.34 -3.32 3.94
N CYS A 92 -3.64 -2.13 3.42
CA CYS A 92 -4.90 -1.84 2.76
C CYS A 92 -5.14 -2.82 1.60
N ALA A 93 -4.15 -2.99 0.71
CA ALA A 93 -4.20 -3.94 -0.40
C ALA A 93 -4.38 -5.40 0.06
N ALA A 94 -3.58 -5.84 1.03
CA ALA A 94 -3.64 -7.22 1.51
C ALA A 94 -4.97 -7.54 2.19
N ARG A 95 -5.49 -6.63 3.04
CA ARG A 95 -6.77 -6.81 3.75
C ARG A 95 -7.96 -6.85 2.78
N ALA A 96 -7.98 -5.97 1.77
CA ALA A 96 -9.05 -5.95 0.76
C ALA A 96 -9.06 -7.21 -0.10
N ALA A 97 -7.87 -7.73 -0.46
CA ALA A 97 -7.76 -8.91 -1.32
C ALA A 97 -8.00 -10.22 -0.57
N LEU A 98 -7.55 -10.33 0.68
CA LEU A 98 -7.54 -11.59 1.44
C LEU A 98 -8.84 -12.41 1.39
N PRO A 99 -10.04 -11.84 1.61
CA PRO A 99 -11.27 -12.64 1.64
C PRO A 99 -11.75 -13.12 0.26
N VAL A 100 -11.31 -12.47 -0.84
CA VAL A 100 -11.84 -12.73 -2.19
C VAL A 100 -10.87 -13.50 -3.09
N VAL A 101 -9.57 -13.46 -2.81
CA VAL A 101 -8.58 -14.16 -3.63
C VAL A 101 -8.63 -15.67 -3.44
N ALA A 102 -8.20 -16.40 -4.46
CA ALA A 102 -8.05 -17.86 -4.41
C ALA A 102 -7.16 -18.31 -3.24
N HIS A 103 -7.43 -19.50 -2.70
CA HIS A 103 -6.78 -20.02 -1.49
C HIS A 103 -5.26 -19.92 -1.49
N GLU A 104 -4.60 -20.28 -2.59
CA GLU A 104 -3.13 -20.18 -2.72
C GLU A 104 -2.61 -18.75 -2.50
N ARG A 105 -3.38 -17.74 -2.95
CA ARG A 105 -3.05 -16.33 -2.78
C ARG A 105 -3.44 -15.80 -1.40
N GLN A 106 -4.40 -16.43 -0.71
CA GLN A 106 -4.73 -16.07 0.68
C GLN A 106 -3.53 -16.27 1.61
N LEU A 107 -2.71 -17.31 1.37
CA LEU A 107 -1.46 -17.55 2.11
C LEU A 107 -0.52 -16.35 2.00
N ALA A 108 -0.31 -15.85 0.77
CA ALA A 108 0.53 -14.70 0.51
C ALA A 108 -0.03 -13.42 1.14
N MET A 109 -1.34 -13.17 1.01
CA MET A 109 -2.00 -12.00 1.61
C MET A 109 -1.93 -12.02 3.16
N ALA A 110 -2.11 -13.19 3.78
CA ALA A 110 -1.98 -13.34 5.23
C ALA A 110 -0.54 -13.04 5.71
N VAL A 111 0.48 -13.53 4.99
CA VAL A 111 1.89 -13.19 5.28
C VAL A 111 2.17 -11.70 5.08
N SER A 112 1.61 -11.08 4.03
CA SER A 112 1.72 -9.64 3.80
C SER A 112 1.10 -8.82 4.94
N ILE A 113 -0.04 -9.24 5.49
CA ILE A 113 -0.64 -8.58 6.66
C ILE A 113 0.28 -8.67 7.87
N LEU A 114 0.75 -9.87 8.23
CA LEU A 114 1.63 -10.04 9.38
C LEU A 114 2.95 -9.26 9.22
N SER A 115 3.51 -9.23 8.01
CA SER A 115 4.73 -8.48 7.70
C SER A 115 4.51 -6.97 7.79
N GLY A 116 3.40 -6.47 7.25
CA GLY A 116 3.04 -5.05 7.31
C GLY A 116 2.78 -4.57 8.73
N GLU A 117 2.07 -5.36 9.54
CA GLU A 117 1.84 -5.07 10.97
C GLU A 117 3.14 -5.09 11.77
N HIS A 118 4.04 -6.04 11.50
CA HIS A 118 5.35 -6.07 12.13
C HIS A 118 6.16 -4.80 11.84
N VAL A 119 6.24 -4.39 10.57
CA VAL A 119 6.95 -3.19 10.14
C VAL A 119 6.33 -1.93 10.75
N LEU A 120 4.99 -1.81 10.76
CA LEU A 120 4.34 -0.67 11.41
C LEU A 120 4.57 -0.66 12.92
N ALA A 121 4.54 -1.82 13.59
CA ALA A 121 4.81 -1.89 15.02
C ALA A 121 6.24 -1.43 15.35
N GLU A 122 7.23 -1.82 14.54
CA GLU A 122 8.61 -1.32 14.67
C GLU A 122 8.69 0.20 14.46
N LEU A 123 8.12 0.72 13.35
CA LEU A 123 8.16 2.13 13.00
C LEU A 123 7.40 3.04 14.00
N GLU A 124 6.40 2.52 14.69
CA GLU A 124 5.57 3.25 15.65
C GLU A 124 5.95 2.96 17.12
N GLY A 125 6.94 2.10 17.37
CA GLY A 125 7.34 1.72 18.73
C GLY A 125 6.26 0.92 19.49
N ARG A 126 5.35 0.24 18.78
CA ARG A 126 4.33 -0.62 19.38
C ARG A 126 4.94 -1.95 19.83
N ARG A 127 4.20 -2.69 20.67
CA ARG A 127 4.60 -4.04 21.09
C ARG A 127 4.75 -4.96 19.87
N ALA A 128 5.78 -5.79 19.87
CA ALA A 128 5.96 -6.82 18.85
C ALA A 128 4.76 -7.80 18.83
N GLY A 129 4.24 -8.10 17.64
CA GLY A 129 3.05 -8.94 17.48
C GLY A 129 1.73 -8.22 17.74
N TYR A 130 1.72 -6.89 17.92
CA TYR A 130 0.50 -6.12 17.83
C TYR A 130 -0.11 -6.28 16.43
N LEU A 131 -1.41 -6.54 16.38
CA LEU A 131 -2.21 -6.50 15.16
C LEU A 131 -3.32 -5.47 15.34
N ASP A 132 -3.44 -4.56 14.38
CA ASP A 132 -4.57 -3.67 14.30
C ASP A 132 -5.89 -4.43 14.11
N GLU A 133 -7.00 -3.83 14.54
CA GLU A 133 -8.31 -4.47 14.52
C GLU A 133 -8.74 -4.90 13.10
N ARG A 134 -8.50 -4.04 12.10
CA ARG A 134 -8.81 -4.35 10.70
C ARG A 134 -8.00 -5.55 10.18
N SER A 135 -6.75 -5.69 10.62
CA SER A 135 -5.91 -6.85 10.26
C SER A 135 -6.40 -8.14 10.91
N ARG A 136 -6.81 -8.09 12.18
CA ARG A 136 -7.38 -9.25 12.87
C ARG A 136 -8.64 -9.73 12.18
N GLN A 137 -9.58 -8.82 11.93
CA GLN A 137 -10.83 -9.13 11.24
C GLN A 137 -10.63 -9.73 9.84
N ALA A 138 -9.63 -9.26 9.10
CA ALA A 138 -9.29 -9.85 7.80
C ALA A 138 -8.75 -11.28 7.93
N LEU A 139 -7.83 -11.51 8.88
CA LEU A 139 -7.25 -12.84 9.14
C LEU A 139 -8.30 -13.84 9.66
N ASP A 140 -9.26 -13.38 10.47
CA ASP A 140 -10.33 -14.21 11.03
C ASP A 140 -11.30 -14.76 9.95
N GLN A 141 -11.38 -14.11 8.78
CA GLN A 141 -12.17 -14.59 7.64
C GLN A 141 -11.53 -15.79 6.94
N VAL A 142 -10.23 -16.03 7.14
CA VAL A 142 -9.46 -17.09 6.46
C VAL A 142 -8.56 -17.84 7.47
N PRO A 143 -9.16 -18.52 8.47
CA PRO A 143 -8.42 -19.03 9.63
C PRO A 143 -7.31 -20.03 9.28
N ASP A 144 -7.47 -20.81 8.20
CA ASP A 144 -6.44 -21.75 7.75
C ASP A 144 -5.22 -21.04 7.17
N ALA A 145 -5.44 -20.01 6.34
CA ALA A 145 -4.36 -19.20 5.80
C ALA A 145 -3.66 -18.40 6.90
N ALA A 146 -4.41 -17.86 7.86
CA ALA A 146 -3.85 -17.15 9.00
C ALA A 146 -2.96 -18.05 9.86
N ARG A 147 -3.43 -19.26 10.21
CA ARG A 147 -2.66 -20.24 10.99
C ARG A 147 -1.38 -20.68 10.29
N TRP A 148 -1.45 -20.90 8.98
CA TRP A 148 -0.28 -21.18 8.17
C TRP A 148 0.71 -20.01 8.20
N ALA A 149 0.24 -18.78 7.99
CA ALA A 149 1.07 -17.58 7.98
C ALA A 149 1.78 -17.34 9.32
N TYR A 150 1.10 -17.56 10.45
CA TYR A 150 1.75 -17.51 11.77
C TYR A 150 2.86 -18.54 11.92
N THR A 151 2.66 -19.75 11.39
CA THR A 151 3.68 -20.80 11.44
C THR A 151 4.89 -20.45 10.57
N PHE A 152 4.64 -19.94 9.36
CA PHE A 152 5.66 -19.47 8.43
C PHE A 152 6.47 -18.29 8.99
N GLY A 153 5.80 -17.30 9.60
CA GLY A 153 6.39 -16.07 10.09
C GLY A 153 7.35 -16.22 11.28
N ARG A 154 7.35 -17.36 11.98
CA ARG A 154 8.21 -17.60 13.16
C ARG A 154 9.73 -17.47 12.89
N GLY A 155 10.17 -17.45 11.64
CA GLY A 155 11.58 -17.29 11.25
C GLY A 155 11.89 -16.13 10.31
N VAL A 156 10.90 -15.31 9.91
CA VAL A 156 11.09 -14.27 8.88
C VAL A 156 10.88 -12.89 9.49
N ARG A 157 11.95 -12.09 9.58
CA ARG A 157 11.91 -10.68 10.02
C ARG A 157 12.37 -9.72 8.94
N ILE A 158 11.43 -9.19 8.16
CA ILE A 158 11.77 -8.21 7.13
C ILE A 158 12.04 -6.84 7.75
N SER A 159 13.15 -6.21 7.37
CA SER A 159 13.43 -4.82 7.78
C SER A 159 12.50 -3.84 7.07
N PRO A 160 12.21 -2.66 7.64
CA PRO A 160 11.39 -1.64 6.98
C PRO A 160 11.89 -1.28 5.58
N LYS A 161 13.21 -1.20 5.40
CA LYS A 161 13.85 -0.93 4.10
C LYS A 161 13.63 -2.08 3.09
N GLY A 162 13.78 -3.33 3.53
CA GLY A 162 13.51 -4.51 2.70
C GLY A 162 12.03 -4.60 2.33
N PHE A 163 11.15 -4.25 3.27
CA PHE A 163 9.71 -4.22 3.06
C PHE A 163 9.32 -3.21 1.98
N ARG A 164 9.75 -1.95 2.11
CA ARG A 164 9.53 -0.90 1.11
C ARG A 164 10.01 -1.30 -0.28
N ARG A 165 11.19 -1.92 -0.37
CA ARG A 165 11.81 -2.26 -1.66
C ARG A 165 11.16 -3.45 -2.35
N TYR A 166 10.70 -4.46 -1.60
CA TYR A 166 10.30 -5.75 -2.18
C TYR A 166 8.90 -6.20 -1.76
N ALA A 167 8.59 -6.21 -0.46
CA ALA A 167 7.34 -6.79 0.03
C ALA A 167 6.12 -5.90 -0.29
N ALA A 168 6.23 -4.58 -0.13
CA ALA A 168 5.11 -3.67 -0.36
C ALA A 168 4.67 -3.64 -1.84
N PRO A 169 5.59 -3.46 -2.82
CA PRO A 169 5.22 -3.50 -4.24
C PRO A 169 4.64 -4.84 -4.67
N ASN A 170 5.24 -5.96 -4.22
CA ASN A 170 4.74 -7.30 -4.54
C ASN A 170 3.34 -7.52 -3.94
N THR A 171 3.10 -7.09 -2.70
CA THR A 171 1.78 -7.20 -2.06
C THR A 171 0.70 -6.48 -2.87
N VAL A 172 0.97 -5.24 -3.27
CA VAL A 172 0.05 -4.44 -4.09
C VAL A 172 -0.24 -5.12 -5.43
N GLN A 173 0.78 -5.61 -6.13
CA GLN A 173 0.62 -6.31 -7.40
C GLN A 173 -0.22 -7.58 -7.28
N LEU A 174 0.03 -8.38 -6.24
CA LEU A 174 -0.69 -9.63 -5.99
C LEU A 174 -2.13 -9.40 -5.57
N ALA A 175 -2.37 -8.40 -4.72
CA ALA A 175 -3.69 -8.01 -4.28
C ALA A 175 -4.58 -7.58 -5.46
N VAL A 176 -4.11 -6.62 -6.28
CA VAL A 176 -4.90 -6.11 -7.40
C VAL A 176 -5.17 -7.19 -8.45
N ARG A 177 -4.14 -7.94 -8.87
CA ARG A 177 -4.32 -9.05 -9.82
C ARG A 177 -5.26 -10.12 -9.24
N GLY A 178 -5.15 -10.40 -7.95
CA GLY A 178 -5.97 -11.37 -7.24
C GLY A 178 -7.45 -10.96 -7.20
N ILE A 179 -7.74 -9.70 -6.86
CA ILE A 179 -9.12 -9.16 -6.86
C ILE A 179 -9.70 -9.20 -8.27
N ALA A 180 -8.94 -8.76 -9.28
CA ALA A 180 -9.39 -8.75 -10.67
C ALA A 180 -9.67 -10.15 -11.24
N GLN A 181 -9.06 -11.20 -10.66
CA GLN A 181 -9.23 -12.60 -11.05
C GLN A 181 -10.12 -13.40 -10.08
N ALA A 182 -10.66 -12.74 -9.05
CA ALA A 182 -11.46 -13.40 -8.02
C ALA A 182 -12.77 -13.92 -8.61
N CYS A 183 -13.30 -15.01 -8.05
CA CYS A 183 -14.60 -15.56 -8.41
C CYS A 183 -15.75 -14.77 -7.76
N VAL A 184 -15.76 -13.46 -7.97
CA VAL A 184 -16.81 -12.54 -7.53
C VAL A 184 -17.62 -12.05 -8.72
N SER A 185 -18.86 -11.64 -8.52
CA SER A 185 -19.74 -11.19 -9.61
C SER A 185 -19.24 -9.93 -10.31
N ASP A 186 -18.67 -8.99 -9.57
CA ASP A 186 -18.10 -7.74 -10.10
C ASP A 186 -16.89 -7.31 -9.25
N PRO A 187 -15.65 -7.40 -9.77
CA PRO A 187 -14.45 -6.98 -9.06
C PRO A 187 -14.19 -5.46 -9.14
N ASP A 188 -14.83 -4.72 -10.04
CA ASP A 188 -14.53 -3.29 -10.27
C ASP A 188 -14.82 -2.39 -9.05
N PRO A 189 -15.94 -2.58 -8.31
CA PRO A 189 -16.18 -1.84 -7.06
C PRO A 189 -15.08 -2.11 -6.03
N LEU A 190 -14.65 -3.37 -5.87
CA LEU A 190 -13.58 -3.73 -4.92
C LEU A 190 -12.25 -3.06 -5.26
N LEU A 191 -11.91 -2.97 -6.55
CA LEU A 191 -10.70 -2.29 -7.01
C LEU A 191 -10.77 -0.78 -6.78
N ARG A 192 -11.93 -0.17 -7.04
CA ARG A 192 -12.15 1.27 -6.79
C ARG A 192 -12.09 1.58 -5.29
N ASP A 193 -12.75 0.78 -4.47
CA ASP A 193 -12.80 0.97 -3.01
C ASP A 193 -11.43 0.76 -2.38
N LEU A 194 -10.66 -0.23 -2.83
CA LEU A 194 -9.26 -0.40 -2.44
C LEU A 194 -8.42 0.87 -2.72
N LEU A 195 -8.56 1.47 -3.91
CA LEU A 195 -7.82 2.69 -4.24
C LEU A 195 -8.26 3.86 -3.34
N ALA A 196 -9.57 4.02 -3.12
CA ALA A 196 -10.10 5.06 -2.25
C ALA A 196 -9.62 4.91 -0.79
N ASP A 197 -9.69 3.70 -0.24
CA ASP A 197 -9.22 3.40 1.12
C ASP A 197 -7.72 3.65 1.28
N ALA A 198 -6.91 3.30 0.26
CA ALA A 198 -5.48 3.56 0.30
C ALA A 198 -5.16 5.07 0.26
N ILE A 199 -5.93 5.85 -0.51
CA ILE A 199 -5.84 7.32 -0.53
C ILE A 199 -6.16 7.89 0.84
N ASP A 200 -7.25 7.43 1.47
CA ASP A 200 -7.68 7.89 2.78
C ASP A 200 -6.67 7.54 3.89
N GLU A 201 -6.11 6.33 3.88
CA GLU A 201 -5.04 5.93 4.81
C GLU A 201 -3.78 6.80 4.65
N CYS A 202 -3.39 7.13 3.41
CA CYS A 202 -2.27 8.05 3.17
C CYS A 202 -2.54 9.45 3.71
N TRP A 203 -3.74 10.00 3.47
CA TRP A 203 -4.11 11.31 4.02
C TRP A 203 -4.20 11.30 5.54
N ALA A 204 -4.73 10.23 6.14
CA ALA A 204 -4.81 10.09 7.59
C ALA A 204 -3.42 10.13 8.25
N LEU A 205 -2.41 9.56 7.60
CA LEU A 205 -1.02 9.59 8.09
C LEU A 205 -0.34 10.94 7.88
N LEU A 206 -0.56 11.59 6.73
CA LEU A 206 0.10 12.86 6.40
C LEU A 206 -0.54 14.08 7.09
N ARG A 207 -1.80 13.97 7.51
CA ARG A 207 -2.44 15.03 8.30
C ARG A 207 -1.73 15.17 9.64
N PRO A 208 -1.13 16.33 9.95
CA PRO A 208 -0.54 16.54 11.26
C PRO A 208 -1.62 16.37 12.32
N VAL A 209 -1.35 15.53 13.34
CA VAL A 209 -2.16 15.49 14.55
C VAL A 209 -2.16 16.91 15.11
N SER A 210 -3.26 17.63 14.93
CA SER A 210 -3.41 18.98 15.46
C SER A 210 -3.24 18.87 16.98
N GLY A 211 -2.19 19.54 17.48
CA GLY A 211 -1.59 19.22 18.77
C GLY A 211 -2.55 19.26 19.95
N THR A 212 -2.52 18.20 20.76
CA THR A 212 -3.03 18.22 22.12
C THR A 212 -1.88 18.53 23.08
N GLY A 213 -1.93 19.73 23.67
CA GLY A 213 -1.32 20.00 24.98
C GLY A 213 0.05 20.70 24.97
N ALA A 214 0.00 22.03 25.06
CA ALA A 214 1.06 22.79 25.71
C ALA A 214 1.32 22.24 27.14
N ARG A 215 2.59 22.14 27.53
CA ARG A 215 3.00 22.09 28.95
C ARG A 215 4.00 23.23 29.20
N PRO A 216 3.75 24.15 30.14
CA PRO A 216 4.81 24.95 30.73
C PRO A 216 5.57 24.09 31.76
N GLY A 217 6.88 24.30 31.83
CA GLY A 217 7.83 23.39 32.45
C GLY A 217 7.92 23.42 33.98
N ALA A 218 8.78 22.54 34.51
CA ALA A 218 9.85 22.84 35.46
C ALA A 218 10.41 21.53 36.07
N GLY A 219 11.74 21.41 36.11
CA GLY A 219 12.44 21.04 37.33
C GLY A 219 12.88 19.59 37.55
N SER A 220 14.20 19.43 37.46
CA SER A 220 15.08 18.67 38.39
C SER A 220 15.53 17.25 38.02
N ALA A 221 16.82 17.05 38.33
CA ALA A 221 17.75 16.01 37.94
C ALA A 221 17.65 14.71 38.76
N ALA A 222 18.10 13.60 38.14
CA ALA A 222 18.79 12.49 38.82
C ALA A 222 19.58 11.64 37.80
N GLU A 223 20.78 11.23 38.22
CA GLU A 223 21.88 10.53 37.53
C GLU A 223 21.62 9.02 37.24
N PRO A 224 22.53 8.32 36.52
CA PRO A 224 22.16 7.21 35.63
C PRO A 224 22.17 5.83 36.30
N ALA A 225 21.28 4.95 35.85
CA ALA A 225 21.32 3.52 36.12
C ALA A 225 21.84 2.76 34.89
N THR A 226 22.87 1.97 35.15
CA THR A 226 23.63 1.07 34.28
C THR A 226 22.73 0.10 33.52
N VAL A 227 22.76 0.13 32.18
CA VAL A 227 22.13 -0.88 31.31
C VAL A 227 23.17 -1.92 30.91
N THR A 228 22.98 -3.14 31.37
CA THR A 228 23.80 -4.31 31.05
C THR A 228 23.26 -5.01 29.79
N ALA A 229 24.20 -5.30 28.87
CA ALA A 229 24.17 -6.31 27.81
C ALA A 229 23.05 -6.25 26.74
N ALA A 230 23.38 -5.59 25.63
CA ALA A 230 22.73 -5.80 24.34
C ALA A 230 22.95 -7.25 23.86
N GLY A 231 21.86 -7.98 23.65
CA GLY A 231 21.87 -9.23 22.88
C GLY A 231 22.25 -8.95 21.40
N PRO A 232 22.73 -9.97 20.66
CA PRO A 232 23.21 -9.77 19.29
C PRO A 232 22.08 -9.22 18.41
N ALA A 233 22.44 -8.25 17.57
CA ALA A 233 21.54 -7.63 16.60
C ALA A 233 20.83 -8.72 15.77
N PRO A 234 19.51 -8.64 15.56
CA PRO A 234 18.80 -9.63 14.77
C PRO A 234 19.31 -9.61 13.33
N ALA A 235 19.69 -10.79 12.83
CA ALA A 235 20.16 -10.97 11.47
C ALA A 235 19.14 -10.44 10.46
N ALA A 236 19.58 -9.54 9.57
CA ALA A 236 18.78 -9.03 8.48
C ALA A 236 18.27 -10.19 7.61
N VAL A 237 16.98 -10.18 7.25
CA VAL A 237 16.39 -11.20 6.38
C VAL A 237 17.03 -11.20 5.00
N ASP A 238 17.36 -12.40 4.53
CA ASP A 238 17.78 -12.72 3.18
C ASP A 238 16.62 -12.47 2.17
N PRO A 239 16.74 -11.48 1.27
CA PRO A 239 15.74 -11.20 0.24
C PRO A 239 15.41 -12.40 -0.66
N ALA A 240 16.31 -13.38 -0.79
CA ALA A 240 16.08 -14.58 -1.58
C ALA A 240 14.98 -15.46 -0.97
N ARG A 241 14.93 -15.58 0.36
CA ARG A 241 13.91 -16.36 1.08
C ARG A 241 12.51 -15.78 0.92
N TRP A 242 12.39 -14.46 0.83
CA TRP A 242 11.11 -13.80 0.53
C TRP A 242 10.66 -14.07 -0.91
N ALA A 243 11.58 -13.98 -1.87
CA ALA A 243 11.28 -14.32 -3.26
C ALA A 243 10.90 -15.80 -3.44
N ASP A 244 11.53 -16.72 -2.69
CA ASP A 244 11.17 -18.14 -2.66
C ASP A 244 9.79 -18.39 -2.07
N ALA A 245 9.41 -17.67 -1.02
CA ALA A 245 8.06 -17.74 -0.46
C ALA A 245 6.99 -17.31 -1.47
N CYS A 246 7.23 -16.22 -2.21
CA CYS A 246 6.35 -15.81 -3.31
C CYS A 246 6.26 -16.88 -4.41
N ARG A 247 7.39 -17.52 -4.76
CA ARG A 247 7.43 -18.62 -5.74
C ARG A 247 6.64 -19.85 -5.28
N LEU A 248 6.75 -20.23 -4.00
CA LEU A 248 6.08 -21.40 -3.42
C LEU A 248 4.54 -21.26 -3.38
N THR A 249 4.02 -20.03 -3.36
CA THR A 249 2.57 -19.75 -3.43
C THR A 249 2.02 -19.64 -4.87
N GLY A 250 2.74 -20.15 -5.89
CA GLY A 250 2.26 -20.22 -7.27
C GLY A 250 2.34 -18.90 -8.07
N LEU A 251 3.17 -17.95 -7.63
CA LEU A 251 3.28 -16.62 -8.22
C LEU A 251 4.54 -16.54 -9.10
N SER A 252 4.43 -16.88 -10.39
CA SER A 252 5.42 -16.44 -11.39
C SER A 252 5.08 -15.04 -11.90
N ALA A 253 6.12 -14.25 -12.17
CA ALA A 253 6.09 -12.83 -12.55
C ALA A 253 5.13 -12.51 -13.71
#